data_AF-A0A395IKM7-F1
#
_entry.id   AF-A0A395IKM7-F1
#
_cell.length_a   1.000
_cell.length_b   1.000
_cell.length_c   1.000
_cell.angle_alpha   90.00
_cell.angle_beta   90.00
_cell.angle_gamma   90.00
#
_symmetry.space_group_name_H-M   'P 1'
#
loop_
_entity.id
_entity.type
_entity.pdbx_description
1 polymer ?
#
loop_
_entity_poly.entity_id
_entity_poly.type
_entity_poly.pdbx_seq_one_letter_code
_entity_poly.pdbx_strand_id
1 'polypeptide(L)'
;MEETETFTLLPLHIDPQSKAISSSSNSKALNEELETLNALHRTLLTIESPIPPPPVPVNPKRSANITKLRESGNTEFRKQRHEEAIKFYTLGIQMALARPLWEPSGLVRDEIAVWAMDAESSVEAKRAGNAKAWWRRGRCLMEMGRLEEAKEWLRRGLEMENNEGDLVHC
;
A
#
# COMPACT_ATOMS: atom_id res chain seq x y z
N MET A 1 37.89 10.99 -26.95
CA MET A 1 37.41 12.38 -26.82
C MET A 1 36.33 12.33 -25.76
N GLU A 2 36.53 13.14 -24.72
CA GLU A 2 35.82 13.10 -23.44
C GLU A 2 34.31 13.21 -23.62
N GLU A 3 33.57 12.28 -22.99
CA GLU A 3 32.12 12.40 -22.82
C GLU A 3 31.87 13.64 -21.97
N THR A 4 31.42 14.73 -22.59
CA THR A 4 30.98 15.93 -21.87
C THR A 4 29.81 15.52 -20.96
N GLU A 5 30.06 15.46 -19.64
CA GLU A 5 29.04 15.29 -18.62
C GLU A 5 28.07 16.48 -18.68
N THR A 6 26.99 16.32 -19.44
CA THR A 6 25.93 17.33 -19.58
C THR A 6 24.89 17.12 -18.49
N PHE A 7 24.98 17.88 -17.41
CA PHE A 7 23.90 17.98 -16.42
C PHE A 7 23.54 19.45 -16.16
N THR A 8 22.28 19.69 -15.81
CA THR A 8 21.82 21.02 -15.41
C THR A 8 22.10 21.23 -13.93
N LEU A 9 23.00 22.16 -13.61
CA LEU A 9 23.28 22.51 -12.22
C LEU A 9 22.06 23.23 -11.60
N LEU A 10 21.56 22.68 -10.49
CA LEU A 10 20.47 23.27 -9.72
C LEU A 10 21.01 23.96 -8.45
N PRO A 11 20.50 25.14 -8.05
CA PRO A 11 20.89 25.80 -6.82
C PRO A 11 20.25 25.09 -5.62
N LEU A 12 20.99 24.15 -5.04
CA LEU A 12 20.59 23.37 -3.87
C LEU A 12 21.39 23.80 -2.63
N HIS A 13 20.72 23.84 -1.48
CA HIS A 13 21.30 24.13 -0.17
C HIS A 13 21.03 22.98 0.79
N ILE A 14 22.04 22.60 1.57
CA ILE A 14 21.92 21.59 2.62
C ILE A 14 21.93 22.26 3.99
N ASP A 15 20.96 21.93 4.83
CA ASP A 15 20.99 22.32 6.24
C ASP A 15 21.92 21.36 7.01
N PRO A 16 22.99 21.86 7.68
CA PRO A 16 23.95 21.02 8.38
C PRO A 16 23.36 20.27 9.58
N GLN A 17 22.27 20.74 10.19
CA GLN A 17 21.65 20.06 11.35
C GLN A 17 20.64 19.01 10.92
N SER A 18 19.68 19.38 10.06
CA SER A 18 18.63 18.46 9.62
C SER A 18 19.06 17.54 8.48
N LYS A 19 20.18 17.85 7.82
CA LYS A 19 20.63 17.22 6.56
C LYS A 19 19.59 17.27 5.44
N ALA A 20 18.61 18.16 5.57
CA ALA A 20 17.58 18.35 4.56
C ALA A 20 18.12 19.21 3.42
N ILE A 21 17.74 18.86 2.20
CA ILE A 21 18.09 19.59 0.99
C ILE A 21 16.91 20.50 0.63
N SER A 22 17.20 21.77 0.37
CA SER A 22 16.24 22.78 -0.07
C SER A 22 16.75 23.47 -1.33
N SER A 23 15.84 24.06 -2.11
CA SER A 23 16.19 24.86 -3.28
C SER A 23 15.56 26.24 -3.18
N SER A 24 16.23 27.24 -3.76
CA SER A 24 15.69 28.59 -3.96
C SER A 24 14.81 28.73 -5.21
N SER A 25 14.64 27.64 -5.96
CA SER A 25 13.88 27.62 -7.21
C SER A 25 12.37 27.50 -6.97
N ASN A 26 11.57 28.22 -7.76
CA ASN A 26 10.09 28.22 -7.67
C ASN A 26 9.41 27.04 -8.40
N SER A 27 10.17 26.04 -8.86
CA SER A 27 9.61 24.89 -9.57
C SER A 27 8.90 23.93 -8.60
N LYS A 28 7.59 23.73 -8.79
CA LYS A 28 6.79 22.80 -7.97
C LYS A 28 7.33 21.36 -8.04
N ALA A 29 7.68 20.88 -9.24
CA ALA A 29 8.18 19.53 -9.44
C ALA A 29 9.50 19.29 -8.70
N LEU A 30 10.40 20.30 -8.68
CA LEU A 30 11.65 20.18 -7.93
C LEU A 30 11.39 20.10 -6.43
N ASN A 31 10.47 20.91 -5.91
CA ASN A 31 10.15 20.90 -4.48
C ASN A 31 9.51 19.56 -4.05
N GLU A 32 8.64 18.98 -4.88
CA GLU A 32 8.07 17.64 -4.64
C GLU A 32 9.17 16.56 -4.59
N GLU A 33 10.12 16.57 -5.52
CA GLU A 33 11.24 15.63 -5.52
C GLU A 33 12.22 15.84 -4.36
N LEU A 34 12.40 17.08 -3.90
CA LEU A 34 13.20 17.36 -2.70
C LEU A 34 12.50 16.86 -1.44
N GLU A 35 11.17 16.94 -1.37
CA GLU A 35 10.39 16.38 -0.26
C GLU A 35 10.48 14.85 -0.24
N THR A 36 10.36 14.17 -1.39
CA THR A 36 10.53 12.72 -1.48
C THR A 36 11.95 12.29 -1.11
N LEU A 37 12.96 13.03 -1.56
CA LEU A 37 14.37 12.78 -1.23
C LEU A 37 14.64 12.95 0.27
N ASN A 38 14.13 14.02 0.88
CA ASN A 38 14.28 14.24 2.32
C ASN A 38 13.53 13.18 3.15
N ALA A 39 12.37 12.72 2.67
CA ALA A 39 11.67 11.61 3.29
C ALA A 39 12.46 10.29 3.19
N LEU A 40 13.07 10.02 2.03
CA LEU A 40 13.94 8.87 1.84
C LEU A 40 15.18 8.93 2.73
N HIS A 41 15.82 10.10 2.87
CA HIS A 41 16.97 10.24 3.77
C HIS A 41 16.60 9.88 5.23
N ARG A 42 15.46 10.39 5.71
CA ARG A 42 14.96 10.07 7.06
C ARG A 42 14.68 8.58 7.23
N THR A 43 14.10 7.90 6.23
CA THR A 43 13.83 6.46 6.33
C THR A 43 15.12 5.63 6.29
N LEU A 44 16.11 6.01 5.49
CA LEU A 44 17.40 5.33 5.45
C LEU A 44 18.17 5.44 6.77
N LEU A 45 18.07 6.59 7.47
CA LEU A 45 18.66 6.76 8.80
C LEU A 45 18.07 5.84 9.88
N THR A 46 16.86 5.31 9.67
CA THR A 46 16.26 4.34 10.60
C THR A 46 16.82 2.92 10.45
N ILE A 47 17.56 2.66 9.37
CA ILE A 47 18.18 1.35 9.13
C ILE A 47 19.55 1.32 9.80
N GLU A 48 19.86 0.24 10.51
CA GLU A 48 21.19 0.02 11.12
C GLU A 48 22.28 -0.29 10.07
N SER A 49 21.90 -0.54 8.82
CA SER A 49 22.78 -0.87 7.70
C SER A 49 22.91 0.32 6.74
N PRO A 50 24.11 0.54 6.14
CA PRO A 50 24.34 1.62 5.18
C PRO A 50 23.56 1.44 3.87
N ILE A 51 23.10 0.21 3.59
CA ILE A 51 22.27 -0.11 2.43
C ILE A 51 20.96 -0.78 2.87
N PRO A 52 19.84 -0.52 2.17
CA PRO A 52 18.59 -1.19 2.45
C PRO A 52 18.77 -2.71 2.26
N PRO A 53 18.19 -3.53 3.14
CA PRO A 53 18.24 -4.99 3.00
C PRO A 53 17.48 -5.43 1.74
N PRO A 54 17.78 -6.64 1.22
CA PRO A 54 17.02 -7.19 0.11
C PRO A 54 15.53 -7.29 0.46
N PRO A 55 14.61 -7.19 -0.52
CA PRO A 55 13.16 -7.21 -0.27
C PRO A 55 12.65 -8.47 0.42
N VAL A 56 13.38 -9.57 0.33
CA VAL A 56 13.06 -10.85 0.94
C VAL A 56 14.30 -11.31 1.71
N PRO A 57 14.17 -11.77 2.98
CA PRO A 57 12.95 -12.02 3.75
C PRO A 57 12.38 -10.77 4.45
N VAL A 58 11.05 -10.65 4.45
CA VAL A 58 10.33 -9.53 5.11
C VAL A 58 10.25 -9.75 6.63
N ASN A 59 10.33 -8.67 7.41
CA ASN A 59 10.17 -8.73 8.86
C ASN A 59 8.72 -9.06 9.25
N PRO A 60 8.45 -10.23 9.89
CA PRO A 60 7.10 -10.66 10.20
C PRO A 60 6.43 -9.85 11.32
N LYS A 61 7.21 -9.11 12.13
CA LYS A 61 6.67 -8.35 13.27
C LYS A 61 5.66 -7.30 12.84
N ARG A 62 5.92 -6.61 11.72
CA ARG A 62 5.00 -5.58 11.22
C ARG A 62 3.70 -6.19 10.72
N SER A 63 3.75 -7.28 9.94
CA SER A 63 2.55 -8.01 9.48
C SER A 63 1.70 -8.51 10.65
N ALA A 64 2.36 -9.03 11.71
CA ALA A 64 1.68 -9.49 12.91
C ALA A 64 0.95 -8.34 13.62
N ASN A 65 1.59 -7.18 13.77
CA ASN A 65 0.97 -5.99 14.37
C ASN A 65 -0.21 -5.46 13.53
N ILE A 66 -0.11 -5.45 12.20
CA ILE A 66 -1.21 -5.05 11.31
C ILE A 66 -2.41 -5.99 11.49
N THR A 67 -2.14 -7.30 11.53
CA THR A 67 -3.19 -8.32 11.77
C THR A 67 -3.84 -8.16 13.14
N LYS A 68 -3.05 -7.87 14.18
CA LYS A 68 -3.55 -7.61 15.53
C LYS A 68 -4.44 -6.37 15.60
N LEU A 69 -4.07 -5.28 14.92
CA LEU A 69 -4.91 -4.07 14.81
C LEU A 69 -6.25 -4.38 14.13
N ARG A 70 -6.24 -5.27 13.12
CA ARG A 70 -7.46 -5.74 12.43
C ARG A 70 -8.39 -6.49 13.36
N GLU A 71 -7.84 -7.43 14.12
CA GLU A 71 -8.62 -8.21 15.08
C GLU A 71 -9.18 -7.33 16.20
N SER A 72 -8.40 -6.33 16.65
CA SER A 72 -8.82 -5.37 17.66
C SER A 72 -9.97 -4.50 17.15
N GLY A 73 -9.86 -3.94 15.94
CA GLY A 73 -10.93 -3.17 15.32
C GLY A 73 -12.20 -4.01 15.05
N ASN A 74 -12.06 -5.25 14.60
CA ASN A 74 -13.19 -6.17 14.41
C ASN A 74 -13.89 -6.50 15.74
N THR A 75 -13.13 -6.61 16.83
CA THR A 75 -13.68 -6.87 18.16
C THR A 75 -14.49 -5.70 18.66
N GLU A 76 -13.99 -4.46 18.51
CA GLU A 76 -14.74 -3.25 18.88
C GLU A 76 -15.96 -3.02 17.97
N PHE A 77 -15.86 -3.37 16.69
CA PHE A 77 -16.98 -3.33 15.76
C PHE A 77 -18.12 -4.28 16.20
N ARG A 78 -17.78 -5.51 16.63
CA ARG A 78 -18.77 -6.47 17.17
C ARG A 78 -19.44 -5.99 18.46
N LYS A 79 -18.73 -5.18 19.26
CA LYS A 79 -19.26 -4.52 20.46
C LYS A 79 -20.08 -3.27 20.15
N GLN A 80 -20.35 -2.96 18.88
CA GLN A 80 -21.07 -1.78 18.41
C GLN A 80 -20.36 -0.44 18.72
N ARG A 81 -19.07 -0.48 19.08
CA ARG A 81 -18.25 0.73 19.29
C ARG A 81 -17.59 1.15 17.98
N HIS A 82 -18.40 1.76 17.12
CA HIS A 82 -17.96 2.09 15.76
C HIS A 82 -16.84 3.14 15.72
N GLU A 83 -16.84 4.14 16.61
CA GLU A 83 -15.79 5.17 16.64
C GLU A 83 -14.41 4.62 17.00
N GLU A 84 -14.35 3.71 17.98
CA GLU A 84 -13.10 3.05 18.39
C GLU A 84 -12.61 2.11 17.29
N ALA A 85 -13.53 1.36 16.67
CA ALA A 85 -13.19 0.49 15.54
C ALA A 85 -12.57 1.27 14.37
N ILE A 86 -13.12 2.44 14.01
CA ILE A 86 -12.58 3.31 12.95
C ILE A 86 -11.13 3.70 13.29
N LYS A 87 -10.84 4.12 14.53
CA LYS A 87 -9.47 4.48 14.94
C LYS A 87 -8.50 3.31 14.76
N PHE A 88 -8.88 2.11 15.17
CA PHE A 88 -8.04 0.92 14.99
C PHE A 88 -7.81 0.57 13.51
N TYR A 89 -8.84 0.71 12.67
CA TYR A 89 -8.73 0.49 11.23
C TYR A 89 -7.84 1.54 10.55
N THR A 90 -8.03 2.82 10.87
CA THR A 90 -7.18 3.90 10.35
C THR A 90 -5.72 3.69 10.73
N LEU A 91 -5.44 3.33 11.99
CA LEU A 91 -4.09 3.05 12.45
C LEU A 91 -3.47 1.83 11.73
N GLY A 92 -4.26 0.78 11.50
CA GLY A 92 -3.84 -0.40 10.73
C GLY A 92 -3.44 -0.05 9.30
N ILE A 93 -4.25 0.75 8.62
CA ILE A 93 -3.98 1.23 7.25
C ILE A 93 -2.72 2.10 7.21
N GLN A 94 -2.58 3.05 8.15
CA GLN A 94 -1.38 3.90 8.24
C GLN A 94 -0.12 3.06 8.44
N MET A 95 -0.17 2.02 9.27
CA MET A 95 0.98 1.14 9.52
C MET A 95 1.33 0.25 8.33
N ALA A 96 0.35 -0.14 7.51
CA ALA A 96 0.57 -0.86 6.26
C ALA A 96 1.21 0.05 5.19
N LEU A 97 0.70 1.27 5.02
CA LEU A 97 1.22 2.26 4.07
C LEU A 97 2.61 2.77 4.44
N ALA A 98 2.93 2.86 5.74
CA ALA A 98 4.24 3.29 6.21
C ALA A 98 5.31 2.18 6.14
N ARG A 99 5.08 1.11 5.37
CA ARG A 99 6.09 0.05 5.17
C ARG A 99 7.31 0.60 4.42
N PRO A 100 8.52 0.10 4.73
CA PRO A 100 9.72 0.54 4.03
C PRO A 100 9.64 0.29 2.52
N LEU A 101 10.22 1.21 1.75
CA LEU A 101 10.16 1.20 0.28
C LEU A 101 10.85 -0.01 -0.37
N TRP A 102 11.78 -0.66 0.33
CA TRP A 102 12.48 -1.85 -0.15
C TRP A 102 11.72 -3.15 0.12
N GLU A 103 10.58 -3.12 0.82
CA GLU A 103 9.72 -4.30 0.96
C GLU A 103 8.87 -4.53 -0.31
N PRO A 104 8.47 -5.78 -0.63
CA PRO A 104 7.69 -6.08 -1.82
C PRO A 104 6.34 -5.34 -1.81
N SER A 105 6.06 -4.58 -2.87
CA SER A 105 4.81 -3.82 -3.02
C SER A 105 3.55 -4.72 -3.04
N GLY A 106 3.68 -5.97 -3.48
CA GLY A 106 2.61 -6.97 -3.44
C GLY A 106 2.11 -7.23 -2.01
N LEU A 107 3.01 -7.34 -1.04
CA LEU A 107 2.64 -7.55 0.37
C LEU A 107 1.85 -6.37 0.92
N VAL A 108 2.28 -5.14 0.60
CA VAL A 108 1.59 -3.91 1.03
C VAL A 108 0.18 -3.88 0.44
N ARG A 109 0.03 -4.23 -0.84
CA ARG A 109 -1.26 -4.29 -1.53
C ARG A 109 -2.19 -5.33 -0.91
N ASP A 110 -1.69 -6.53 -0.64
CA ASP A 110 -2.46 -7.60 0.00
C ASP A 110 -2.95 -7.20 1.39
N GLU A 111 -2.10 -6.54 2.19
CA GLU A 111 -2.47 -6.07 3.53
C GLU A 111 -3.51 -4.94 3.48
N ILE A 112 -3.42 -4.02 2.51
CA ILE A 112 -4.37 -2.91 2.33
C ILE A 112 -5.71 -3.39 1.76
N ALA A 113 -5.71 -4.38 0.87
CA ALA A 113 -6.92 -4.92 0.24
C ALA A 113 -7.98 -5.36 1.25
N VAL A 114 -7.56 -5.83 2.42
CA VAL A 114 -8.44 -6.29 3.51
C VAL A 114 -9.25 -5.15 4.15
N TRP A 115 -8.70 -3.93 4.12
CA TRP A 115 -9.28 -2.76 4.78
C TRP A 115 -10.12 -1.87 3.85
N ALA A 116 -10.05 -2.12 2.54
CA ALA A 116 -10.82 -1.37 1.58
C ALA A 116 -12.33 -1.51 1.87
N MET A 117 -12.95 -0.40 2.26
CA MET A 117 -14.40 -0.31 2.48
C MET A 117 -15.16 -0.54 1.17
N ASP A 118 -14.57 -0.12 0.07
CA ASP A 118 -15.07 -0.34 -1.27
C ASP A 118 -14.51 -1.65 -1.85
N ALA A 119 -15.43 -2.49 -2.30
CA ALA A 119 -15.12 -3.79 -2.86
C ALA A 119 -14.42 -3.69 -4.23
N GLU A 120 -14.53 -2.56 -4.95
CA GLU A 120 -13.72 -2.30 -6.15
C GLU A 120 -12.25 -2.08 -5.80
N SER A 121 -12.00 -1.19 -4.85
CA SER A 121 -10.67 -0.88 -4.34
C SER A 121 -9.99 -2.13 -3.74
N SER A 122 -10.76 -3.01 -3.10
CA SER A 122 -10.26 -4.30 -2.57
C SER A 122 -9.86 -5.28 -3.69
N VAL A 123 -10.66 -5.36 -4.77
CA VAL A 123 -10.34 -6.19 -5.94
C VAL A 123 -9.14 -5.62 -6.71
N GLU A 124 -9.02 -4.31 -6.83
CA GLU A 124 -7.86 -3.69 -7.49
C GLU A 124 -6.57 -3.93 -6.70
N ALA A 125 -6.64 -3.88 -5.38
CA ALA A 125 -5.51 -4.18 -4.52
C ALA A 125 -5.11 -5.67 -4.57
N LYS A 126 -6.08 -6.59 -4.62
CA LYS A 126 -5.85 -8.03 -4.73
C LYS A 126 -6.89 -8.70 -5.64
N ARG A 127 -6.48 -9.00 -6.88
CA ARG A 127 -7.36 -9.54 -7.93
C ARG A 127 -7.63 -11.04 -7.82
N ALA A 128 -6.64 -11.83 -7.39
CA ALA A 128 -6.74 -13.29 -7.21
C ALA A 128 -6.68 -13.67 -5.72
N GLY A 129 -7.36 -14.75 -5.31
CA GLY A 129 -7.44 -15.18 -3.91
C GLY A 129 -8.15 -14.16 -3.00
N ASN A 130 -9.15 -13.44 -3.53
CA ASN A 130 -9.99 -12.46 -2.85
C ASN A 130 -11.48 -12.61 -3.22
N ALA A 131 -11.98 -13.86 -3.27
CA ALA A 131 -13.37 -14.19 -3.58
C ALA A 131 -14.40 -13.35 -2.79
N LYS A 132 -14.08 -13.00 -1.55
CA LYS A 132 -14.97 -12.21 -0.68
C LYS A 132 -15.18 -10.78 -1.20
N ALA A 133 -14.17 -10.14 -1.77
CA ALA A 133 -14.31 -8.80 -2.35
C ALA A 133 -15.13 -8.85 -3.65
N TRP A 134 -14.84 -9.82 -4.52
CA TRP A 134 -15.64 -10.08 -5.72
C TRP A 134 -17.12 -10.28 -5.40
N TRP A 135 -17.41 -11.10 -4.37
CA TRP A 135 -18.78 -11.36 -3.91
C TRP A 135 -19.46 -10.12 -3.33
N ARG A 136 -18.77 -9.34 -2.48
CA ARG A 136 -19.32 -8.11 -1.88
C ARG A 136 -19.75 -7.10 -2.93
N ARG A 137 -18.90 -6.85 -3.94
CA ARG A 137 -19.25 -5.95 -5.04
C ARG A 137 -20.37 -6.49 -5.90
N GLY A 138 -20.34 -7.78 -6.24
CA GLY A 138 -21.43 -8.43 -6.97
C GLY A 138 -22.77 -8.26 -6.26
N ARG A 139 -22.80 -8.44 -4.94
CA ARG A 139 -24.00 -8.21 -4.12
C ARG A 139 -24.45 -6.75 -4.12
N CYS A 140 -23.54 -5.78 -3.99
CA CYS A 140 -23.88 -4.36 -4.11
C CYS A 140 -24.49 -4.02 -5.48
N LEU A 141 -23.93 -4.58 -6.57
CA LEU A 141 -24.46 -4.38 -7.93
C LEU A 141 -25.86 -4.99 -8.10
N MET A 142 -26.12 -6.14 -7.48
CA MET A 142 -27.46 -6.74 -7.43
C MET A 142 -28.45 -5.88 -6.64
N GLU A 143 -28.05 -5.37 -5.47
CA GLU A 143 -28.88 -4.50 -4.64
C GLU A 143 -29.17 -3.15 -5.32
N MET A 144 -28.27 -2.66 -6.18
CA MET A 144 -28.47 -1.49 -7.05
C MET A 144 -29.31 -1.78 -8.31
N GLY A 145 -29.78 -3.01 -8.52
CA GLY A 145 -30.56 -3.41 -9.70
C GLY A 145 -29.75 -3.57 -11.00
N ARG A 146 -28.43 -3.44 -10.94
CA ARG A 146 -27.51 -3.58 -12.09
C ARG A 146 -27.11 -5.03 -12.30
N LEU A 147 -28.08 -5.87 -12.69
CA LEU A 147 -27.94 -7.32 -12.73
C LEU A 147 -26.93 -7.83 -13.77
N GLU A 148 -26.89 -7.24 -14.97
CA GLU A 148 -25.95 -7.66 -16.03
C GLU A 148 -24.50 -7.38 -15.64
N GLU A 149 -24.25 -6.22 -15.02
CA GLU A 149 -22.92 -5.89 -14.52
C GLU A 149 -22.51 -6.78 -13.34
N ALA A 150 -23.44 -7.11 -12.44
CA ALA A 150 -23.18 -8.05 -11.36
C ALA A 150 -22.78 -9.43 -11.89
N LYS A 151 -23.47 -9.92 -12.93
CA LYS A 151 -23.16 -11.20 -13.58
C LYS A 151 -21.77 -11.20 -14.20
N GLU A 152 -21.44 -10.18 -14.98
CA GLU A 152 -20.11 -10.07 -15.61
C GLU A 152 -19.00 -9.86 -14.57
N TRP A 153 -19.28 -9.15 -13.48
CA TRP A 153 -18.35 -8.96 -12.37
C TRP A 153 -18.06 -10.27 -11.64
N LEU A 154 -19.10 -11.05 -11.28
CA LEU A 154 -18.95 -12.33 -10.61
C LEU A 154 -18.31 -13.39 -11.52
N ARG A 155 -18.61 -13.38 -12.82
CA ARG A 155 -17.97 -14.26 -13.82
C ARG A 155 -16.46 -14.05 -13.86
N ARG A 156 -16.02 -12.79 -13.95
CA ARG A 156 -14.60 -12.42 -13.89
C ARG A 156 -13.94 -12.81 -12.57
N GLY A 157 -14.64 -12.59 -11.45
CA GLY A 157 -14.15 -13.05 -10.14
C GLY A 157 -13.93 -14.56 -10.09
N LEU A 158 -14.85 -15.35 -10.67
CA LEU A 158 -14.73 -16.79 -10.75
C LEU A 158 -13.52 -17.21 -11.60
N GLU A 159 -13.29 -16.58 -12.75
CA GLU A 159 -12.13 -16.86 -13.60
C GLU A 159 -10.80 -16.60 -12.87
N MET A 160 -10.71 -15.51 -12.11
CA MET A 160 -9.50 -15.17 -11.36
C MET A 160 -9.22 -16.13 -10.20
N GLU A 161 -10.27 -16.67 -9.54
CA GLU A 161 -10.12 -17.67 -8.47
C GLU A 161 -9.84 -19.08 -9.01
N ASN A 162 -10.47 -19.45 -10.14
CA ASN A 162 -10.32 -20.79 -10.73
C ASN A 162 -8.93 -20.99 -11.34
N ASN A 163 -8.30 -19.92 -11.83
CA ASN A 163 -6.96 -19.96 -12.42
C ASN A 163 -5.84 -20.22 -11.36
N GLU A 164 -6.09 -19.97 -10.07
CA GLU A 164 -5.16 -20.35 -8.99
C GLU A 164 -5.32 -21.81 -8.55
N GLY A 165 -6.52 -22.40 -8.67
CA GLY A 165 -6.78 -23.81 -8.35
C GLY A 165 -5.95 -24.79 -9.19
N ASP A 166 -5.66 -24.42 -10.44
CA ASP A 166 -4.87 -25.23 -11.37
C ASP A 166 -3.34 -25.05 -11.22
N LEU A 167 -2.86 -24.05 -10.47
CA LEU A 167 -1.43 -23.79 -10.25
C LEU A 167 -0.84 -24.47 -9.01
N VAL A 168 -1.67 -25.11 -8.16
CA VAL A 168 -1.21 -25.88 -6.98
C VAL A 168 -0.91 -27.35 -7.35
N HIS A 169 -1.16 -27.74 -8.60
CA HIS A 169 -0.85 -29.06 -9.14
C HIS A 169 -0.26 -28.98 -10.55
N CYS A 170 0.96 -28.43 -10.68
CA CYS A 170 1.91 -28.72 -11.76
C CYS A 170 3.33 -28.45 -11.27
#